data_AF-A0A849IP06-F1
#
_entry.id   AF-A0A849IP06-F1
#
_cell.length_a   1.000
_cell.length_b   1.000
_cell.length_c   1.000
_cell.angle_alpha   90.00
_cell.angle_beta   90.00
_cell.angle_gamma   90.00
#
_symmetry.space_group_name_H-M   'P 1'
#
loop_
_entity.id
_entity.type
_entity.pdbx_description
1 polymer ?
#
loop_
_entity_poly.entity_id
_entity_poly.type
_entity_poly.pdbx_seq_one_letter_code
_entity_poly.pdbx_strand_id
1 'polypeptide(L)'
;MLEVYDPELGIDLVNLGLVYELGSVGGALTVAMTLTTPGCPMGGSIPDQVRFSLETIPGVREVQVELIWEPRWEPEMMSASAKRALGWK
;
A
#
# COMPACT_ATOMS: atom_id res chain seq x y z
N MET A 1 -3.08 11.48 3.84
CA MET A 1 -2.51 10.63 2.78
C MET A 1 -2.23 9.27 3.43
N LEU A 2 -2.19 8.15 2.71
CA LEU A 2 -1.97 6.83 3.33
C LEU A 2 -0.63 6.82 4.09
N GLU A 3 -0.67 6.95 5.42
CA GLU A 3 0.51 6.96 6.29
C GLU A 3 0.84 5.55 6.79
N VAL A 4 0.86 4.58 5.86
CA VAL A 4 1.24 3.21 6.16
C VAL A 4 2.62 2.96 5.58
N TYR A 5 3.51 2.47 6.43
CA TYR A 5 4.91 2.24 6.12
C TYR A 5 5.20 0.75 6.11
N ASP A 6 6.03 0.34 5.16
CA ASP A 6 6.63 -0.99 5.20
C ASP A 6 7.62 -1.04 6.39
N PRO A 7 7.40 -1.91 7.39
CA PRO A 7 8.23 -1.96 8.58
C PRO A 7 9.66 -2.47 8.32
N GLU A 8 9.89 -3.17 7.20
CA GLU A 8 11.20 -3.69 6.83
C GLU A 8 12.04 -2.62 6.12
N LEU A 9 11.41 -1.80 5.27
CA LEU A 9 12.09 -0.78 4.46
C LEU A 9 12.00 0.63 5.04
N GLY A 10 11.05 0.91 5.93
CA GLY A 10 10.83 2.23 6.53
C GLY A 10 10.32 3.28 5.54
N ILE A 11 9.71 2.87 4.42
CA ILE A 11 9.16 3.73 3.37
C ILE A 11 7.66 3.48 3.25
N ASP A 12 6.89 4.52 2.94
CA ASP A 12 5.45 4.37 2.77
C ASP A 12 5.09 3.53 1.53
N LEU A 13 3.96 2.82 1.63
CA LEU A 13 3.51 1.88 0.61
C LEU A 13 3.29 2.56 -0.76
N VAL A 14 2.92 3.85 -0.76
CA VAL A 14 2.69 4.62 -1.99
C VAL A 14 4.01 4.89 -2.70
N ASN A 15 5.04 5.36 -1.97
CA ASN A 15 6.37 5.57 -2.53
C ASN A 15 7.08 4.27 -2.91
N LEU A 16 6.80 3.16 -2.23
CA LEU A 16 7.26 1.83 -2.64
C LEU A 16 6.56 1.32 -3.91
N GLY A 17 5.47 1.97 -4.34
CA GLY A 17 4.69 1.51 -5.49
C GLY A 17 3.92 0.22 -5.21
N LEU A 18 3.52 -0.01 -3.96
CA LEU A 18 2.77 -1.21 -3.55
C LEU A 18 1.25 -1.02 -3.70
N VAL A 19 0.78 0.21 -3.87
CA VAL A 19 -0.63 0.55 -4.14
C VAL A 19 -0.80 0.73 -5.64
N TYR A 20 -1.59 -0.14 -6.27
CA TYR A 20 -1.79 -0.12 -7.73
C TYR A 20 -3.03 0.65 -8.13
N GLU A 21 -4.14 0.46 -7.40
CA GLU A 21 -5.39 1.13 -7.72
C GLU A 21 -6.08 1.66 -6.46
N LEU A 22 -6.71 2.82 -6.62
CA LEU A 22 -7.53 3.48 -5.61
C LEU A 22 -8.86 3.91 -6.24
N GLY A 23 -9.96 3.36 -5.73
CA GLY A 23 -11.32 3.69 -6.13
C GLY A 23 -12.09 4.37 -5.00
N SER A 24 -13.00 5.28 -5.35
CA SER A 24 -13.94 5.88 -4.41
C SER A 24 -15.31 6.04 -5.04
N VAL A 25 -16.34 5.46 -4.43
CA VAL A 25 -17.73 5.57 -4.87
C VAL A 25 -18.62 5.78 -3.66
N GLY A 26 -19.23 6.97 -3.53
CA GLY A 26 -20.24 7.25 -2.51
C GLY A 26 -19.79 7.07 -1.05
N GLY A 27 -18.48 7.23 -0.78
CA GLY A 27 -17.88 7.01 0.54
C GLY A 27 -17.36 5.59 0.79
N ALA A 28 -17.55 4.66 -0.15
CA ALA A 28 -16.83 3.39 -0.16
C ALA A 28 -15.48 3.56 -0.87
N LEU A 29 -14.40 3.09 -0.27
CA LEU A 29 -13.06 3.07 -0.83
C LEU A 29 -12.65 1.65 -1.19
N THR A 30 -12.04 1.49 -2.35
CA THR A 30 -11.41 0.23 -2.79
C THR A 30 -9.94 0.47 -3.02
N VAL A 31 -9.09 -0.40 -2.49
CA VAL A 31 -7.65 -0.35 -2.65
C VAL A 31 -7.17 -1.68 -3.20
N ALA A 32 -6.58 -1.68 -4.39
CA ALA A 32 -5.85 -2.84 -4.89
C ALA A 32 -4.36 -2.62 -4.63
N MET A 33 -3.75 -3.52 -3.86
CA MET A 33 -2.35 -3.41 -3.47
C MET A 33 -1.64 -4.76 -3.46
N THR A 34 -0.32 -4.73 -3.39
CA THR A 34 0.53 -5.92 -3.30
C THR A 34 1.54 -5.78 -2.16
N LEU A 35 2.34 -6.82 -1.94
CA LEU A 35 3.41 -6.84 -0.95
C LEU A 35 4.75 -7.15 -1.63
N THR A 36 5.85 -6.67 -1.03
CA THR A 36 7.22 -6.95 -1.47
C THR A 36 7.54 -8.45 -1.44
N THR A 37 6.98 -9.18 -0.46
CA THR A 37 7.17 -10.63 -0.31
C THR A 37 5.84 -11.37 -0.03
N PRO A 38 5.47 -12.37 -0.84
CA PRO A 38 4.28 -13.19 -0.57
C PRO A 38 4.49 -14.07 0.67
N GLY A 39 3.49 -14.10 1.57
CA GLY A 39 3.46 -15.04 2.70
C GLY A 39 4.25 -14.63 3.95
N CYS A 40 4.71 -13.38 4.06
CA CYS A 40 5.32 -12.90 5.30
C CYS A 40 4.26 -12.84 6.42
N PRO A 41 4.49 -13.45 7.61
CA PRO A 41 3.51 -13.43 8.72
C PRO A 41 3.21 -12.00 9.23
N MET A 42 4.12 -11.05 9.02
CA MET A 42 3.88 -9.62 9.28
C MET A 42 3.12 -8.91 8.16
N GLY A 43 3.13 -9.46 6.93
CA GLY A 43 2.40 -8.94 5.78
C GLY A 43 0.88 -8.99 5.95
N GLY A 44 0.37 -9.88 6.81
CA GLY A 44 -1.06 -9.93 7.16
C GLY A 44 -1.57 -8.66 7.85
N SER A 45 -0.70 -7.89 8.51
CA SER A 45 -1.10 -6.67 9.24
C SER A 45 -1.05 -5.40 8.39
N ILE A 46 -0.44 -5.41 7.20
CA ILE A 46 -0.33 -4.22 6.35
C ILE A 46 -1.68 -3.86 5.71
N PRO A 47 -2.43 -4.80 5.09
CA PRO A 47 -3.76 -4.51 4.55
C PRO A 47 -4.72 -3.96 5.62
N ASP A 48 -4.66 -4.52 6.83
CA ASP A 48 -5.46 -4.04 7.95
C ASP A 48 -5.08 -2.62 8.36
N GLN A 49 -3.78 -2.30 8.44
CA GLN A 49 -3.32 -0.93 8.71
C GLN A 49 -3.78 0.07 7.63
N VAL A 50 -3.74 -0.33 6.35
CA VAL A 50 -4.28 0.46 5.23
C VAL A 50 -5.77 0.69 5.41
N ARG A 51 -6.52 -0.37 5.71
CA ARG A 51 -7.95 -0.32 5.96
C ARG A 51 -8.27 0.66 7.10
N PHE A 52 -7.64 0.47 8.27
CA PHE A 52 -7.86 1.32 9.43
C PHE A 52 -7.46 2.77 9.19
N SER A 53 -6.33 3.02 8.53
CA SER A 53 -5.90 4.38 8.19
C SER A 53 -6.95 5.10 7.33
N LEU A 54 -7.51 4.42 6.34
CA LEU A 54 -8.55 4.98 5.47
C LEU A 54 -9.91 5.13 6.15
N GLU A 55 -10.28 4.23 7.06
CA GLU A 55 -11.52 4.32 7.84
C GLU A 55 -11.55 5.55 8.77
N THR A 56 -10.40 6.11 9.14
CA THR A 56 -10.34 7.34 9.96
C THR A 56 -10.69 8.62 9.19
N ILE A 57 -10.78 8.54 7.85
CA ILE A 57 -11.04 9.71 7.02
C ILE A 57 -12.53 10.10 7.10
N PRO A 58 -12.86 11.36 7.46
CA PRO A 58 -14.24 11.81 7.50
C PRO A 58 -14.97 11.62 6.15
N GLY A 59 -16.13 10.96 6.19
CA GLY A 59 -16.93 10.66 5.00
C GLY A 59 -16.69 9.30 4.37
N VAL A 60 -15.66 8.56 4.81
CA VAL A 60 -15.49 7.15 4.48
C VAL A 60 -16.48 6.32 5.29
N ARG A 61 -17.18 5.42 4.61
CA ARG A 61 -18.19 4.52 5.19
C ARG A 61 -17.71 3.07 5.19
N GLU A 62 -16.95 2.70 4.18
CA GLU A 62 -16.44 1.35 3.99
C GLU A 62 -15.09 1.41 3.29
N VAL A 63 -14.18 0.53 3.69
CA VAL A 63 -12.89 0.34 3.02
C VAL A 63 -12.71 -1.14 2.72
N GLN A 64 -12.49 -1.43 1.44
CA GLN A 64 -12.14 -2.76 0.93
C GLN A 64 -10.70 -2.72 0.43
N VAL A 65 -9.85 -3.58 1.00
CA VAL A 65 -8.46 -3.74 0.60
C VAL A 65 -8.31 -5.11 -0.03
N GLU A 66 -7.88 -5.14 -1.29
CA GLU A 66 -7.64 -6.35 -2.06
C GLU A 66 -6.14 -6.54 -2.26
N LEU A 67 -5.64 -7.70 -1.84
CA LEU A 67 -4.28 -8.12 -2.12
C LEU A 67 -4.21 -8.82 -3.48
N ILE A 68 -3.58 -8.15 -4.44
CA ILE A 68 -3.29 -8.68 -5.77
C ILE A 68 -1.80 -8.99 -5.90
N TRP A 69 -1.49 -10.02 -6.68
CA TRP A 69 -0.11 -10.47 -6.93
C TRP A 69 0.35 -10.26 -8.36
N GLU A 70 -0.58 -9.85 -9.22
CA GLU A 70 -0.36 -9.57 -10.63
C GLU A 70 -0.85 -8.15 -10.95
N PRO A 71 -0.02 -7.30 -11.58
CA PRO A 71 1.37 -7.56 -11.96
C PRO A 71 2.29 -7.74 -10.73
N ARG A 72 3.33 -8.57 -10.86
CA ARG A 72 4.31 -8.76 -9.77
C ARG A 72 5.01 -7.43 -9.50
N TRP A 73 5.17 -7.10 -8.22
CA TRP A 73 5.92 -5.91 -7.85
C TRP A 73 7.39 -6.03 -8.24
N GLU A 74 7.93 -4.95 -8.78
CA GLU A 74 9.34 -4.82 -9.10
C GLU A 74 9.90 -3.52 -8.50
N PRO A 75 11.17 -3.50 -8.05
CA PRO A 75 11.82 -2.29 -7.53
C PRO A 75 11.75 -1.07 -8.45
N GLU A 76 11.56 -1.28 -9.76
CA GLU A 76 11.36 -0.21 -10.73
C GLU A 76 10.06 0.59 -10.52
N MET A 77 9.06 0.00 -9.85
CA MET A 77 7.78 0.64 -9.51
C MET A 77 7.92 1.67 -8.37
N MET A 78 9.04 1.67 -7.65
CA MET A 78 9.30 2.66 -6.61
C MET A 78 9.40 4.08 -7.18
N SER A 79 8.95 5.05 -6.40
CA SER A 79 9.15 6.47 -6.71
C SER A 79 10.64 6.83 -6.74
N ALA A 80 10.98 7.92 -7.44
CA ALA A 80 12.37 8.39 -7.49
C ALA A 80 12.93 8.75 -6.09
N SER A 81 12.09 9.19 -5.16
CA SER A 81 12.46 9.43 -3.76
C SER A 81 12.76 8.13 -3.02
N ALA A 82 11.92 7.10 -3.16
CA ALA A 82 12.14 5.79 -2.54
C ALA A 82 13.41 5.12 -3.09
N LYS A 83 13.61 5.13 -4.41
CA LYS A 83 14.84 4.63 -5.04
C LYS A 83 16.09 5.29 -4.47
N ARG A 84 16.09 6.62 -4.36
CA ARG A 84 17.21 7.36 -3.74
C ARG A 84 17.42 7.01 -2.27
N ALA A 85 16.34 6.89 -1.50
CA ALA A 85 16.42 6.56 -0.07
C ALA A 85 17.05 5.18 0.18
N LEU A 86 16.77 4.21 -0.69
CA LEU A 86 17.31 2.85 -0.63
C LEU A 86 18.64 2.67 -1.39
N GLY A 87 19.17 3.71 -2.03
CA GLY A 87 20.36 3.62 -2.87
C GLY A 87 20.17 2.80 -4.15
N TRP A 88 18.92 2.62 -4.59
CA TRP A 88 18.59 1.95 -5.85
C TRP A 88 18.93 2.87 -7.03
N LYS A 89 19.79 2.39 -7.93
CA LYS A 89 20.21 3.10 -9.15
C LYS A 89 19.39 2.69 -10.35
#